data_AF-A0A7L3QI71-F1
#
_entry.id   AF-A0A7L3QI71-F1
#
_cell.length_a   1.000
_cell.length_b   1.000
_cell.length_c   1.000
_cell.angle_alpha   90.00
_cell.angle_beta   90.00
_cell.angle_gamma   90.00
#
_symmetry.space_group_name_H-M   'P 1'
#
loop_
_entity.id
_entity.type
_entity.pdbx_description
1 polymer ?
#
loop_
_entity_poly.entity_id
_entity_poly.type
_entity_poly.pdbx_seq_one_letter_code
_entity_poly.pdbx_strand_id
1 'polypeptide(L)'
;SSVLSSQEISSVQTSTQLFNGMTVKARSAAREVIATYSVDDIFIELIIQLPSNYPLGSITVESGKRVGVAVQQWRNWMLQLSTYLTHQ
;
A
#
# COMPACT_ATOMS: atom_id res chain seq x y z
N SER A 1 -4.90 -18.13 -4.09
CA SER A 1 -5.51 -18.85 -2.94
C SER A 1 -5.87 -17.85 -1.85
N SER A 2 -7.10 -17.86 -1.33
CA SER A 2 -7.58 -16.90 -0.30
C SER A 2 -6.76 -16.94 1.00
N VAL A 3 -6.17 -18.09 1.32
CA VAL A 3 -5.32 -18.30 2.50
C VAL A 3 -4.08 -17.40 2.45
N LEU A 4 -3.36 -17.37 1.32
CA LEU A 4 -2.14 -16.57 1.15
C LEU A 4 -2.40 -15.07 1.29
N SER A 5 -3.47 -14.56 0.64
CA SER A 5 -3.87 -13.17 0.82
C SER A 5 -4.25 -12.83 2.27
N SER A 6 -4.91 -13.75 2.98
CA SER A 6 -5.26 -13.52 4.39
C SER A 6 -4.01 -13.51 5.29
N GLN A 7 -3.03 -14.34 4.97
CA GLN A 7 -1.82 -14.51 5.77
C GLN A 7 -0.89 -13.31 5.61
N GLU A 8 -0.66 -12.85 4.37
CA GLU A 8 0.11 -11.64 4.08
C GLU A 8 -0.51 -10.41 4.75
N ILE A 9 -1.82 -10.22 4.64
CA ILE A 9 -2.50 -9.08 5.26
C ILE A 9 -2.45 -9.15 6.79
N SER A 10 -2.60 -10.35 7.37
CA SER A 10 -2.48 -10.53 8.83
C SER A 10 -1.07 -10.26 9.33
N SER A 11 -0.04 -10.60 8.54
CA SER A 11 1.35 -10.25 8.83
C SER A 11 1.54 -8.73 8.87
N VAL A 12 0.92 -7.98 7.95
CA VAL A 12 0.91 -6.51 7.99
C VAL A 12 0.18 -5.98 9.22
N GLN A 13 -0.95 -6.57 9.62
CA GLN A 13 -1.68 -6.18 10.84
C GLN A 13 -0.86 -6.39 12.10
N THR A 14 -0.02 -7.43 12.12
CA THR A 14 0.78 -7.82 13.29
C THR A 14 2.16 -7.14 13.28
N SER A 15 2.54 -6.49 12.17
CA SER A 15 3.81 -5.80 12.04
C SER A 15 3.89 -4.64 13.04
N THR A 16 4.90 -4.68 13.89
CA THR A 16 5.23 -3.65 14.88
C THR A 16 6.21 -2.60 14.33
N GLN A 17 6.50 -2.63 13.02
CA GLN A 17 7.33 -1.62 12.37
C GLN A 17 6.59 -0.30 12.33
N LEU A 18 7.01 0.63 13.18
CA LEU A 18 6.53 2.00 13.21
C LEU A 18 7.52 2.87 12.43
N PHE A 19 7.02 3.55 11.41
CA PHE A 19 7.76 4.61 10.73
C PHE A 19 7.18 5.95 11.16
N ASN A 20 8.04 6.92 11.48
CA ASN A 20 7.59 8.22 11.96
C ASN A 20 6.70 8.91 10.93
N GLY A 21 5.54 9.40 11.36
CA GLY A 21 4.54 10.00 10.47
C GLY A 21 3.81 9.00 9.55
N MET A 22 4.04 7.69 9.68
CA MET A 22 3.35 6.66 8.89
C MET A 22 2.39 5.85 9.76
N THR A 23 1.22 5.54 9.21
CA THR A 23 0.26 4.59 9.76
C THR A 23 -0.09 3.57 8.70
N VAL A 24 -0.03 2.28 9.02
CA VAL A 24 -0.42 1.20 8.11
C VAL A 24 -1.63 0.47 8.68
N LYS A 25 -2.65 0.27 7.85
CA LYS A 25 -3.89 -0.41 8.20
C LYS A 25 -4.18 -1.48 7.17
N ALA A 26 -4.19 -2.73 7.61
CA ALA A 26 -4.54 -3.86 6.77
C ALA A 26 -6.02 -4.23 6.94
N ARG A 27 -6.71 -4.46 5.82
CA ARG A 27 -8.14 -4.80 5.76
C ARG A 27 -8.31 -6.14 5.04
N SER A 28 -8.24 -7.22 5.80
CA SER A 28 -8.29 -8.60 5.27
C SER A 28 -9.56 -8.91 4.49
N ALA A 29 -10.71 -8.35 4.89
CA ALA A 29 -11.98 -8.53 4.19
C ALA A 29 -11.99 -7.92 2.77
N ALA A 30 -11.36 -6.76 2.62
CA ALA A 30 -11.26 -6.04 1.34
C ALA A 30 -9.99 -6.41 0.54
N ARG A 31 -9.11 -7.22 1.12
CA ARG A 31 -7.81 -7.63 0.56
C ARG A 31 -6.89 -6.45 0.24
N GLU A 32 -6.93 -5.43 1.08
CA GLU A 32 -6.17 -4.20 0.87
C GLU A 32 -5.35 -3.81 2.09
N VAL A 33 -4.29 -3.06 1.84
CA VAL A 33 -3.43 -2.42 2.83
C VAL A 33 -3.43 -0.93 2.54
N ILE A 34 -3.76 -0.14 3.54
CA ILE A 34 -3.78 1.32 3.47
C ILE A 34 -2.58 1.84 4.24
N ALA A 35 -1.69 2.55 3.55
CA ALA A 35 -0.57 3.24 4.16
C ALA A 35 -0.83 4.76 4.09
N THR A 36 -0.78 5.42 5.23
CA THR A 36 -0.99 6.86 5.35
C THR A 36 0.26 7.49 5.92
N TYR A 37 0.88 8.40 5.17
CA TYR A 37 2.02 9.19 5.60
C TYR A 37 1.59 10.65 5.79
N SER A 38 1.86 11.22 6.95
CA SER A 38 1.56 12.60 7.28
C SER A 38 2.69 13.22 8.10
N VAL A 39 3.32 14.24 7.55
CA VAL A 39 4.37 15.05 8.19
C VAL A 39 4.23 16.48 7.71
N ASP A 40 4.17 17.44 8.64
CA ASP A 40 3.98 18.87 8.36
C ASP A 40 2.79 19.12 7.40
N ASP A 41 3.02 19.79 6.27
CA ASP A 41 2.01 20.09 5.24
C ASP A 41 1.84 18.97 4.20
N ILE A 42 2.48 17.82 4.41
CA ILE A 42 2.41 16.67 3.50
C ILE A 42 1.45 15.63 4.07
N PHE A 43 0.52 15.19 3.22
CA PHE A 43 -0.36 14.06 3.50
C PHE A 43 -0.44 13.16 2.27
N ILE A 44 -0.20 11.87 2.45
CA ILE A 44 -0.22 10.87 1.39
C ILE A 44 -0.97 9.64 1.90
N GLU A 45 -1.87 9.14 1.09
CA GLU A 45 -2.54 7.87 1.31
C GLU A 45 -2.36 6.97 0.10
N LEU A 46 -1.90 5.76 0.37
CA LEU A 46 -1.66 4.69 -0.60
C LEU A 46 -2.55 3.51 -0.25
N ILE A 47 -3.19 2.94 -1.26
CA ILE A 47 -4.03 1.76 -1.13
C ILE A 47 -3.39 0.68 -2.00
N ILE A 48 -2.88 -0.38 -1.37
CA ILE A 48 -2.30 -1.53 -2.04
C ILE A 48 -3.33 -2.65 -1.98
N GLN A 49 -3.81 -3.10 -3.12
CA GLN A 49 -4.86 -4.10 -3.20
C GLN A 49 -4.35 -5.40 -3.82
N LEU A 50 -4.59 -6.50 -3.10
CA LEU A 50 -4.28 -7.84 -3.54
C LEU A 50 -5.45 -8.39 -4.38
N PRO A 51 -5.18 -8.95 -5.56
CA PRO A 51 -6.23 -9.46 -6.43
C PRO A 51 -6.86 -10.74 -5.88
N SER A 52 -8.05 -11.08 -6.39
CA SER A 52 -8.80 -12.24 -5.92
C SER A 52 -8.07 -13.57 -6.16
N ASN A 53 -7.28 -13.62 -7.23
CA ASN A 53 -6.48 -14.76 -7.70
C ASN A 53 -4.99 -14.67 -7.30
N TYR A 54 -4.62 -13.83 -6.32
CA TYR A 54 -3.24 -13.73 -5.82
C TYR A 54 -2.63 -15.12 -5.50
N PRO A 55 -1.36 -15.40 -5.89
CA PRO A 55 -0.38 -14.50 -6.52
C PRO A 55 -0.44 -14.41 -8.05
N LEU A 56 -1.42 -15.03 -8.73
CA LEU A 56 -1.48 -15.05 -10.20
C LEU A 56 -1.95 -13.72 -10.81
N GLY A 57 -2.65 -12.89 -10.04
CA GLY A 57 -3.05 -11.56 -10.46
C GLY A 57 -2.03 -10.51 -10.07
N SER A 58 -2.00 -9.39 -10.79
CA SER A 58 -1.19 -8.23 -10.45
C SER A 58 -1.72 -7.50 -9.22
N ILE A 59 -0.82 -7.13 -8.31
CA ILE A 59 -1.11 -6.21 -7.22
C ILE A 59 -1.37 -4.82 -7.80
N THR A 60 -2.43 -4.16 -7.37
CA THR A 60 -2.72 -2.78 -7.76
C THR A 60 -2.33 -1.83 -6.63
N VAL A 61 -1.86 -0.63 -7.03
CA VAL A 61 -1.59 0.47 -6.11
C VAL A 61 -2.39 1.67 -6.56
N GLU A 62 -3.19 2.20 -5.66
CA GLU A 62 -4.03 3.36 -5.88
C GLU A 62 -3.62 4.51 -4.98
N SER A 63 -3.80 5.73 -5.49
CA SER A 63 -3.67 6.96 -4.73
C SER A 63 -4.98 7.22 -4.00
N GLY A 64 -4.95 7.26 -2.66
CA GLY A 64 -6.00 7.86 -1.87
C GLY A 64 -5.88 9.38 -1.85
N LYS A 65 -6.07 9.99 -0.68
CA LYS A 65 -5.87 11.44 -0.49
C LYS A 65 -4.39 11.82 -0.57
N ARG A 66 -4.09 12.90 -1.30
CA ARG A 66 -2.74 13.45 -1.48
C ARG A 66 -2.73 14.98 -1.36
N VAL A 67 -1.87 15.51 -0.50
CA VAL A 67 -1.65 16.94 -0.22
C VAL A 67 -0.15 17.21 -0.07
N GLY A 68 0.32 18.36 -0.56
CA GLY A 68 1.72 18.79 -0.39
C GLY A 68 2.75 18.08 -1.29
N VAL A 69 2.31 17.27 -2.27
CA VAL A 69 3.21 16.55 -3.19
C VAL A 69 2.99 16.97 -4.64
N ALA A 70 4.07 17.34 -5.33
CA ALA A 70 4.04 17.69 -6.74
C ALA A 70 3.63 16.48 -7.61
N VAL A 71 2.85 16.74 -8.67
CA VAL A 71 2.31 15.68 -9.55
C VAL A 71 3.40 14.81 -10.17
N GLN A 72 4.52 15.41 -10.58
CA GLN A 72 5.62 14.68 -11.22
C GLN A 72 6.35 13.76 -10.23
N GLN A 73 6.61 14.25 -9.02
CA GLN A 73 7.20 13.44 -7.95
C GLN A 73 6.31 12.26 -7.59
N TRP A 74 4.99 12.49 -7.51
CA TRP A 74 4.01 11.43 -7.29
C TRP A 74 4.04 10.34 -8.36
N ARG A 75 4.07 10.74 -9.64
CA ARG A 75 4.15 9.78 -10.76
C ARG A 75 5.41 8.92 -10.69
N ASN A 76 6.55 9.53 -10.34
CA ASN A 76 7.81 8.80 -10.19
C ASN A 76 7.75 7.76 -9.06
N TRP A 77 7.17 8.12 -7.91
CA TRP A 77 7.00 7.20 -6.79
C TRP A 77 6.03 6.06 -7.11
N MET A 78 4.89 6.35 -7.75
CA MET A 78 3.94 5.31 -8.16
C MET A 78 4.56 4.31 -9.15
N LEU A 79 5.36 4.81 -10.10
CA LEU A 79 6.08 3.95 -11.03
C LEU A 79 7.06 3.03 -10.29
N GLN A 80 7.90 3.59 -9.42
CA GLN A 80 8.87 2.82 -8.63
C GLN A 80 8.18 1.75 -7.77
N LEU A 81 7.08 2.11 -7.11
CA LEU A 81 6.33 1.20 -6.26
C LEU A 81 5.68 0.07 -7.09
N SER A 82 5.11 0.38 -8.25
CA SER A 82 4.55 -0.62 -9.17
C SER A 82 5.64 -1.59 -9.66
N THR A 83 6.83 -1.08 -10.02
CA THR A 83 7.95 -1.93 -10.42
C THR A 83 8.39 -2.83 -9.27
N TYR A 84 8.54 -2.28 -8.06
CA TYR A 84 8.94 -3.07 -6.89
C TYR A 84 7.98 -4.23 -6.60
N LEU A 85 6.66 -3.98 -6.64
CA LEU A 85 5.64 -4.99 -6.34
C LEU A 85 5.48 -6.05 -7.44
N THR A 86 5.90 -5.76 -8.67
CA THR A 86 5.79 -6.70 -9.80
C THR A 86 7.01 -7.62 -9.93
N HIS A 87 8.15 -7.23 -9.36
CA HIS A 87 9.44 -7.91 -9.52
C HIS A 87 9.97 -8.58 -8.23
N GLN A 88 9.13 -8.80 -7.21
CA GLN A 88 9.44 -9.60 -6.02
C GLN A 88 9.10 -11.07 -6.25
#